data_AF-A0A0K8QHY3-F1
#
_entry.id   AF-A0A0K8QHY3-F1
#
_cell.length_a   1.000
_cell.length_b   1.000
_cell.length_c   1.000
_cell.angle_alpha   90.00
_cell.angle_beta   90.00
_cell.angle_gamma   90.00
#
_symmetry.space_group_name_H-M   'P 1'
#
loop_
_entity.id
_entity.type
_entity.pdbx_description
1 polymer ?
#
loop_
_entity_poly.entity_id
_entity_poly.type
_entity_poly.pdbx_seq_one_letter_code
_entity_poly.pdbx_strand_id
1 'polypeptide(L)'
;MAAPRKSAQQLAAREKARAKAQELTERHEKLIDLAAEFFEQQEQADFIRSDARQKADALIAKAEKDAESAVRAAAERVQAMLDAGEGKAAVAARLGLSGAEVKRMTEMVSRHPEESAEAPAGEHAA
;
A
#
# COMPACT_ATOMS: atom_id res chain seq x y z
N MET A 1 46.13 1.61 69.66
CA MET A 1 45.01 2.34 69.01
C MET A 1 45.45 2.80 67.61
N ALA A 2 45.26 1.96 66.58
CA ALA A 2 45.59 2.24 65.17
C ALA A 2 44.38 1.80 64.33
N ALA A 3 43.91 2.41 63.24
CA ALA A 3 44.30 3.61 62.51
C ALA A 3 43.03 4.12 61.77
N PRO A 4 42.53 5.35 62.02
CA PRO A 4 41.33 5.88 61.36
C PRO A 4 41.52 6.20 59.86
N ARG A 5 42.76 6.13 59.36
CA ARG A 5 43.11 6.48 57.97
C ARG A 5 42.85 5.35 56.96
N LYS A 6 43.02 4.08 57.36
CA LYS A 6 42.79 2.93 56.46
C LYS A 6 41.30 2.70 56.16
N SER A 7 40.42 2.96 57.13
CA SER A 7 38.97 2.86 56.94
C SER A 7 38.42 3.98 56.05
N ALA A 8 38.92 5.22 56.21
CA ALA A 8 38.53 6.35 55.37
C ALA A 8 38.90 6.15 53.89
N GLN A 9 40.09 5.60 53.60
CA GLN A 9 40.50 5.27 52.23
C GLN A 9 39.69 4.10 51.63
N GLN A 10 39.33 3.09 52.43
CA GLN A 10 38.45 2.00 51.95
C GLN A 10 37.02 2.47 51.66
N LEU A 11 36.49 3.39 52.48
CA LEU A 11 35.17 4.00 52.25
C LEU A 11 35.17 4.83 50.97
N ALA A 12 36.16 5.71 50.77
CA ALA A 12 36.29 6.51 49.56
C ALA A 12 36.47 5.66 48.28
N ALA A 13 37.19 4.54 48.36
CA ALA A 13 37.33 3.60 47.23
C ALA A 13 36.01 2.90 46.90
N ARG A 14 35.23 2.50 47.92
CA ARG A 14 33.89 1.90 47.74
C ARG A 14 32.89 2.91 47.18
N GLU A 15 32.90 4.15 47.64
CA GLU A 15 32.04 5.22 47.12
C GLU A 15 32.37 5.52 45.65
N LYS A 16 33.66 5.64 45.30
CA LYS A 16 34.08 5.85 43.91
C LYS A 16 33.73 4.67 42.99
N ALA A 17 33.80 3.44 43.48
CA ALA A 17 33.37 2.27 42.74
C ALA A 17 31.84 2.23 42.54
N ARG A 18 31.06 2.61 43.55
CA ARG A 18 29.60 2.74 43.44
C ARG A 18 29.18 3.84 42.47
N ALA A 19 29.81 5.02 42.54
CA ALA A 19 29.53 6.12 41.63
C ALA A 19 29.82 5.74 40.16
N LYS A 20 30.94 5.06 39.90
CA LYS A 20 31.24 4.54 38.56
C LYS A 20 30.26 3.46 38.09
N ALA A 21 29.82 2.59 38.99
CA ALA A 21 28.82 1.59 38.64
C ALA A 21 27.48 2.24 38.30
N GLN A 22 27.04 3.24 39.07
CA GLN A 22 25.84 4.03 38.80
C GLN A 22 25.92 4.77 37.47
N GLU A 23 27.03 5.47 37.20
CA GLU A 23 27.24 6.18 35.93
C GLU A 23 27.19 5.24 34.72
N LEU A 24 27.78 4.03 34.84
CA LEU A 24 27.69 3.02 33.80
C LEU A 24 26.26 2.51 33.65
N THR A 25 25.54 2.22 34.74
CA THR A 25 24.14 1.79 34.69
C THR A 25 23.24 2.84 34.03
N GLU A 26 23.33 4.11 34.45
CA GLU A 26 22.55 5.20 33.86
C GLU A 26 22.82 5.37 32.36
N ARG A 27 24.08 5.19 31.93
CA ARG A 27 24.41 5.22 30.51
C ARG A 27 23.80 4.04 29.75
N HIS A 28 23.79 2.84 30.34
CA HIS A 28 23.18 1.68 29.69
C HIS A 28 21.66 1.80 29.62
N GLU A 29 21.01 2.30 30.66
CA GLU A 29 19.56 2.58 30.65
C GLU A 29 19.21 3.56 29.53
N LYS A 30 19.93 4.68 29.41
CA LYS A 30 19.74 5.63 28.29
C LYS A 30 19.94 5.00 26.91
N LEU A 31 20.91 4.09 26.78
CA LEU A 31 21.13 3.39 25.50
C LEU A 31 20.00 2.39 25.19
N ILE A 32 19.42 1.77 26.21
CA ILE A 32 18.26 0.87 26.05
C ILE A 32 17.06 1.69 25.59
N ASP A 33 16.78 2.83 26.22
CA ASP A 33 15.66 3.70 25.83
C ASP A 33 15.82 4.21 24.39
N LEU A 34 17.00 4.70 24.02
CA LEU A 34 17.28 5.14 22.65
C LEU A 34 17.18 4.01 21.63
N ALA A 35 17.56 2.78 22.01
CA ALA A 35 17.42 1.63 21.13
C ALA A 35 15.95 1.24 20.94
N ALA A 36 15.14 1.31 22.01
CA ALA A 36 13.69 1.08 21.92
C ALA A 36 13.04 2.10 20.98
N GLU A 37 13.32 3.39 21.16
CA GLU A 37 12.83 4.46 20.27
C GLU A 37 13.25 4.24 18.82
N PHE A 38 14.49 3.81 18.58
CA PHE A 38 14.99 3.52 17.23
C PHE A 38 14.18 2.41 16.56
N PHE A 39 13.92 1.31 17.26
CA PHE A 39 13.17 0.19 16.69
C PHE A 39 11.70 0.55 16.45
N GLU A 40 11.07 1.29 17.37
CA GLU A 40 9.71 1.80 17.18
C GLU A 40 9.62 2.70 15.95
N GLN A 41 10.58 3.63 15.78
CA GLN A 41 10.63 4.50 14.61
C GLN A 41 10.87 3.73 13.32
N GLN A 42 11.71 2.69 13.36
CA GLN A 42 11.96 1.83 12.22
C GLN A 42 10.71 1.06 11.80
N GLU A 43 10.01 0.45 12.76
CA GLU A 43 8.74 -0.25 12.52
C GLU A 43 7.68 0.71 11.97
N GLN A 44 7.57 1.92 12.54
CA GLN A 44 6.65 2.95 12.06
C GLN A 44 6.97 3.36 10.62
N ALA A 45 8.26 3.50 10.27
CA ALA A 45 8.67 3.82 8.90
C ALA A 45 8.30 2.70 7.91
N ASP A 46 8.47 1.45 8.29
CA ASP A 46 8.11 0.31 7.47
C ASP A 46 6.60 0.16 7.32
N PHE A 47 5.84 0.42 8.40
CA PHE A 47 4.38 0.50 8.36
C PHE A 47 3.90 1.58 7.38
N ILE A 48 4.45 2.80 7.46
CA ILE A 48 4.09 3.90 6.55
C ILE A 48 4.37 3.51 5.09
N ARG A 49 5.51 2.88 4.81
CA ARG A 49 5.86 2.42 3.46
C ARG A 49 4.90 1.34 2.96
N SER A 50 4.55 0.38 3.81
CA SER A 50 3.61 -0.69 3.48
C SER A 50 2.21 -0.14 3.19
N ASP A 51 1.69 0.72 4.06
CA ASP A 51 0.39 1.36 3.90
C ASP A 51 0.33 2.23 2.63
N ALA A 52 1.39 3.00 2.35
CA ALA A 52 1.50 3.79 1.12
C ALA A 52 1.46 2.91 -0.14
N ARG A 53 2.16 1.77 -0.14
CA ARG A 53 2.13 0.80 -1.25
C ARG A 53 0.73 0.21 -1.45
N GLN A 54 0.10 -0.26 -0.38
CA GLN A 54 -1.26 -0.80 -0.44
C GLN A 54 -2.26 0.21 -1.00
N LYS A 55 -2.17 1.48 -0.58
CA LYS A 55 -3.02 2.55 -1.10
C LYS A 55 -2.73 2.86 -2.57
N ALA A 56 -1.47 2.86 -2.98
CA ALA A 56 -1.09 3.04 -4.38
C ALA A 56 -1.65 1.90 -5.26
N ASP A 57 -1.48 0.65 -4.83
CA ASP A 57 -1.97 -0.52 -5.55
C ASP A 57 -3.50 -0.49 -5.68
N ALA A 58 -4.21 -0.15 -4.60
CA ALA A 58 -5.66 0.02 -4.63
C ALA A 58 -6.10 1.14 -5.59
N LEU A 59 -5.36 2.24 -5.64
CA LEU A 59 -5.65 3.36 -6.54
C LEU A 59 -5.39 2.98 -8.00
N ILE A 60 -4.30 2.27 -8.28
CA ILE A 60 -3.98 1.77 -9.62
C ILE A 60 -5.06 0.79 -10.08
N ALA A 61 -5.41 -0.21 -9.26
CA ALA A 61 -6.44 -1.18 -9.60
C ALA A 61 -7.80 -0.52 -9.87
N LYS A 62 -8.16 0.50 -9.08
CA LYS A 62 -9.36 1.30 -9.33
C LYS A 62 -9.27 2.07 -10.65
N ALA A 63 -8.15 2.73 -10.91
CA ALA A 63 -7.93 3.49 -12.14
C ALA A 63 -7.98 2.60 -13.39
N GLU A 64 -7.42 1.40 -13.32
CA GLU A 64 -7.50 0.40 -14.39
C GLU A 64 -8.96 0.00 -14.66
N LYS A 65 -9.72 -0.32 -13.63
CA LYS A 65 -11.16 -0.64 -13.76
C LYS A 65 -11.97 0.52 -14.34
N ASP A 66 -11.70 1.75 -13.88
CA ASP A 66 -12.37 2.95 -14.37
C ASP A 66 -12.01 3.21 -15.85
N ALA A 67 -10.74 2.99 -16.24
CA ALA A 67 -10.28 3.09 -17.62
C ALA A 67 -10.93 2.03 -18.52
N GLU A 68 -11.00 0.78 -18.07
CA GLU A 68 -11.69 -0.30 -18.79
C GLU A 68 -13.18 0.01 -19.01
N SER A 69 -13.85 0.53 -17.98
CA SER A 69 -15.23 1.00 -18.06
C SER A 69 -15.40 2.13 -19.08
N ALA A 70 -14.49 3.11 -19.07
CA ALA A 70 -14.52 4.21 -20.04
C ALA A 70 -14.28 3.72 -21.48
N VAL A 71 -13.35 2.78 -21.69
CA VAL A 71 -13.09 2.17 -22.99
C VAL A 71 -14.32 1.39 -23.47
N ARG A 72 -15.00 0.66 -22.58
CA ARG A 72 -16.24 -0.05 -22.90
C ARG A 72 -17.36 0.92 -23.28
N ALA A 73 -17.56 1.98 -22.50
CA ALA A 73 -18.55 3.01 -22.81
C ALA A 73 -18.26 3.67 -24.17
N ALA A 74 -16.99 3.92 -24.51
CA ALA A 74 -16.62 4.41 -25.83
C ALA A 74 -16.95 3.39 -26.94
N ALA A 75 -16.73 2.09 -26.69
CA ALA A 75 -17.07 1.03 -27.63
C ALA A 75 -18.59 0.94 -27.89
N GLU A 76 -19.39 1.08 -26.84
CA GLU A 76 -20.86 1.15 -26.94
C GLU A 76 -21.32 2.35 -27.78
N ARG A 77 -20.63 3.51 -27.68
CA ARG A 77 -20.92 4.66 -28.54
C ARG A 77 -20.60 4.40 -30.00
N VAL A 78 -19.50 3.71 -30.29
CA VAL A 78 -19.17 3.27 -31.66
C VAL A 78 -20.26 2.35 -32.20
N GLN A 79 -20.72 1.38 -31.40
CA GLN A 79 -21.80 0.48 -31.80
C GLN A 79 -23.10 1.25 -32.06
N ALA A 80 -23.47 2.17 -31.16
CA ALA A 80 -24.66 3.00 -31.33
C ALA A 80 -24.62 3.87 -32.61
N MET A 81 -23.45 4.37 -33.02
CA MET A 81 -23.30 5.09 -34.29
C MET A 81 -23.55 4.19 -35.51
N LEU A 82 -23.10 2.93 -35.45
CA LEU A 82 -23.37 1.95 -36.50
C LEU A 82 -24.85 1.56 -36.54
N ASP A 83 -25.47 1.37 -35.39
CA ASP A 83 -26.88 1.03 -35.26
C ASP A 83 -27.79 2.18 -35.73
N ALA A 84 -27.33 3.43 -35.62
CA ALA A 84 -27.96 4.61 -36.20
C ALA A 84 -27.86 4.68 -37.75
N GLY A 85 -27.21 3.70 -38.38
CA GLY A 85 -27.13 3.55 -39.84
C GLY A 85 -25.87 4.13 -40.48
N GLU A 86 -24.90 4.62 -39.71
CA GLU A 86 -23.61 5.04 -40.28
C GLU A 86 -22.77 3.82 -40.69
N GLY A 87 -22.10 3.93 -41.84
CA GLY A 87 -21.18 2.91 -42.31
C GLY A 87 -19.87 2.91 -41.51
N LYS A 88 -19.25 1.73 -41.32
CA LYS A 88 -18.00 1.57 -40.56
C LYS A 88 -16.88 2.53 -40.98
N ALA A 89 -16.75 2.80 -42.28
CA ALA A 89 -15.75 3.73 -42.80
C ALA A 89 -16.04 5.19 -42.43
N ALA A 90 -17.31 5.58 -42.37
CA ALA A 90 -17.73 6.93 -41.98
C ALA A 90 -17.55 7.14 -40.47
N VAL A 91 -17.92 6.15 -39.64
CA VAL A 91 -17.65 6.17 -38.20
C VAL A 91 -16.15 6.23 -37.91
N ALA A 92 -15.33 5.43 -38.61
CA ALA A 92 -13.87 5.46 -38.50
C ALA A 92 -13.30 6.85 -38.80
N ALA A 93 -13.67 7.45 -39.93
CA ALA A 93 -13.24 8.78 -40.32
C ALA A 93 -13.70 9.86 -39.31
N ARG A 94 -14.91 9.74 -38.77
CA ARG A 94 -15.50 10.71 -37.84
C ARG A 94 -14.85 10.71 -36.47
N LEU A 95 -14.44 9.53 -35.99
CA LEU A 95 -13.81 9.35 -34.69
C LEU A 95 -12.27 9.38 -34.77
N GLY A 96 -11.69 9.52 -35.97
CA GLY A 96 -10.25 9.46 -36.17
C GLY A 96 -9.65 8.08 -35.90
N LEU A 97 -10.47 7.03 -35.99
CA LEU A 97 -10.08 5.65 -35.75
C LEU A 97 -9.74 4.96 -37.07
N SER A 98 -8.84 3.98 -37.01
CA SER A 98 -8.68 3.02 -38.10
C SER A 98 -9.88 2.08 -38.17
N GLY A 99 -10.13 1.51 -39.35
CA GLY A 99 -11.17 0.47 -39.50
C GLY A 99 -10.93 -0.76 -38.60
N ALA A 100 -9.66 -1.07 -38.29
CA ALA A 100 -9.29 -2.12 -37.36
C ALA A 100 -9.67 -1.79 -35.91
N GLU A 101 -9.54 -0.53 -35.49
CA GLU A 101 -10.00 -0.08 -34.17
C GLU A 101 -11.51 -0.13 -34.05
N VAL A 102 -12.25 0.34 -35.06
CA VAL A 102 -13.72 0.24 -35.07
C VAL A 102 -14.19 -1.22 -34.96
N LYS A 103 -13.50 -2.14 -35.65
CA LYS A 103 -13.77 -3.57 -35.52
C LYS A 103 -13.48 -4.10 -34.12
N ARG A 104 -12.34 -3.72 -33.52
CA ARG A 104 -12.00 -4.12 -32.14
C ARG A 104 -13.01 -3.61 -31.11
N MET A 105 -13.49 -2.38 -31.26
CA MET A 105 -14.49 -1.80 -30.36
C MET A 105 -15.85 -2.51 -30.48
N THR A 106 -16.30 -2.83 -31.68
CA THR A 106 -17.56 -3.58 -31.87
C THR A 106 -17.47 -5.04 -31.39
N GLU A 107 -16.32 -5.70 -31.57
CA GLU A 107 -16.06 -7.01 -30.97
C GLU A 107 -16.06 -6.98 -29.44
N MET A 108 -15.55 -5.91 -28.83
CA MET A 108 -15.54 -5.74 -27.38
C MET A 108 -16.95 -5.68 -26.79
N VAL A 109 -17.87 -4.96 -27.46
CA VAL A 109 -19.29 -4.91 -27.07
C VAL A 109 -19.99 -6.26 -27.28
N SER A 110 -19.64 -6.98 -28.35
CA SER A 110 -20.29 -8.25 -28.71
C SER A 110 -19.93 -9.43 -27.79
N ARG A 111 -18.79 -9.37 -27.08
CA ARG A 111 -18.30 -10.48 -26.24
C ARG A 111 -18.95 -10.57 -24.85
N HIS A 112 -19.89 -9.70 -24.49
CA HIS A 112 -20.42 -9.63 -23.12
C HIS A 112 -21.95 -9.60 -23.02
N PRO A 113 -22.65 -10.75 -23.21
CA PRO A 113 -23.97 -10.97 -22.61
C PRO A 113 -23.94 -11.78 -21.29
N GLU A 114 -22.81 -12.40 -20.92
CA GLU A 114 -22.76 -13.51 -19.95
C GLU A 114 -21.79 -13.28 -18.77
N GLU A 115 -21.85 -12.13 -18.10
CA GLU A 115 -21.18 -11.97 -16.78
C GLU A 115 -22.06 -11.14 -15.82
N SER A 116 -23.37 -11.42 -15.86
CA SER A 116 -24.34 -10.90 -14.87
C SER A 116 -25.31 -11.97 -14.38
N ALA A 117 -25.03 -13.25 -14.67
CA ALA A 117 -25.85 -14.38 -14.26
C ALA A 117 -25.03 -15.44 -13.50
N GLU A 118 -24.29 -15.05 -12.46
CA GLU A 118 -23.90 -16.03 -11.44
C GLU A 118 -23.87 -15.37 -10.05
N ALA A 119 -25.08 -15.06 -9.57
CA ALA A 119 -25.34 -15.05 -8.14
C ALA A 119 -25.75 -16.46 -7.73
N PRO A 120 -24.97 -17.21 -6.92
CA PRO A 120 -25.52 -18.38 -6.27
C PRO A 120 -26.40 -17.90 -5.12
N ALA A 121 -27.69 -17.74 -5.42
CA ALA A 121 -28.73 -17.71 -4.42
C ALA A 121 -28.82 -19.11 -3.79
N GLY A 122 -28.31 -19.23 -2.56
CA GLY A 122 -28.85 -20.06 -1.48
C GLY A 122 -28.74 -21.58 -1.61
N GLU A 123 -28.06 -22.18 -0.63
CA GLU A 123 -28.64 -23.36 0.03
C GLU A 123 -28.36 -23.32 1.53
N HIS A 124 -29.39 -22.91 2.27
CA HIS A 124 -29.65 -23.40 3.62
C HIS A 124 -29.95 -24.91 3.52
N ALA A 125 -29.30 -25.73 4.36
CA ALA A 125 -29.90 -26.82 5.17
C ALA A 125 -28.95 -28.02 5.36
N ALA A 126 -28.45 -28.19 6.59
CA ALA A 126 -28.50 -29.42 7.38
C ALA A 126 -27.85 -29.18 8.75
#